data_AF-A0A662QSZ1-F1
#
_entry.id   AF-A0A662QSZ1-F1
#
_cell.length_a   1.000
_cell.length_b   1.000
_cell.length_c   1.000
_cell.angle_alpha   90.00
_cell.angle_beta   90.00
_cell.angle_gamma   90.00
#
_symmetry.space_group_name_H-M   'P 1'
#
loop_
_entity.id
_entity.type
_entity.pdbx_description
1 polymer ?
#
loop_
_entity_poly.entity_id
_entity_poly.type
_entity_poly.pdbx_seq_one_letter_code
_entity_poly.pdbx_strand_id
1 'polypeptide(L)'
;MKIGALVSGGKDSLFALYLMKKQGNDISCIMTMNSESDESYMFHYPNVNIVKAQAKLMNIPYIEKTTKGIKEEELSDLKTLIEET
;
A
#
# COMPACT_ATOMS: atom_id res chain seq x y z
N MET A 1 -4.66 -7.45 -16.30
CA MET A 1 -4.39 -8.53 -15.30
C MET A 1 -5.04 -8.15 -13.98
N LYS A 2 -5.24 -9.11 -13.06
CA LYS A 2 -5.68 -8.80 -11.69
C LYS A 2 -4.45 -8.46 -10.85
N ILE A 3 -4.43 -7.30 -10.19
CA ILE A 3 -3.28 -6.83 -9.42
C ILE A 3 -3.70 -6.25 -8.07
N GLY A 4 -2.86 -6.45 -7.06
CA GLY A 4 -2.86 -5.66 -5.83
C GLY A 4 -1.88 -4.49 -5.95
N ALA A 5 -2.28 -3.29 -5.50
CA ALA A 5 -1.47 -2.09 -5.62
C ALA A 5 -0.94 -1.64 -4.25
N LEU A 6 0.38 -1.51 -4.12
CA LEU A 6 1.00 -0.89 -2.94
C LEU A 6 0.85 0.63 -3.02
N VAL A 7 0.17 1.23 -2.05
CA VAL A 7 -0.13 2.67 -2.02
C VAL A 7 0.25 3.26 -0.67
N SER A 8 1.03 4.33 -0.70
CA SER A 8 1.44 5.09 0.50
C SER A 8 0.65 6.39 0.69
N GLY A 9 -0.23 6.73 -0.25
CA GLY A 9 -1.06 7.94 -0.23
C GLY A 9 -0.39 9.15 -0.88
N GLY A 10 0.91 9.07 -1.18
CA GLY A 10 1.65 10.06 -1.96
C GLY A 10 1.29 10.03 -3.44
N LYS A 11 1.54 11.16 -4.11
CA LYS A 11 1.24 11.38 -5.54
C LYS A 11 1.79 10.27 -6.45
N ASP A 12 2.98 9.75 -6.16
CA ASP A 12 3.68 8.82 -7.03
C ASP A 12 3.00 7.45 -7.01
N SER A 13 2.62 6.96 -5.82
CA SER A 13 1.88 5.70 -5.67
C SER A 13 0.45 5.77 -6.25
N LEU A 14 -0.23 6.91 -6.07
CA LEU A 14 -1.55 7.15 -6.65
C LEU A 14 -1.50 7.28 -8.18
N PHE A 15 -0.44 7.89 -8.70
CA PHE A 15 -0.25 7.99 -10.14
C PHE A 15 0.07 6.63 -10.77
N ALA A 16 0.86 5.79 -10.10
CA ALA A 16 1.10 4.40 -10.52
C ALA A 16 -0.22 3.61 -10.57
N LEU A 17 -1.05 3.70 -9.52
CA LEU A 17 -2.39 3.10 -9.49
C LEU A 17 -3.26 3.59 -10.66
N TYR A 18 -3.28 4.91 -10.92
CA TYR A 18 -4.00 5.50 -12.04
C TYR A 18 -3.54 4.96 -13.40
N LEU A 19 -2.22 4.88 -13.63
CA LEU A 19 -1.67 4.34 -14.87
C LEU A 19 -2.06 2.88 -15.07
N MET A 20 -1.96 2.06 -14.02
CA MET A 20 -2.37 0.64 -14.08
C MET A 20 -3.85 0.49 -14.40
N LYS A 21 -4.72 1.32 -13.79
CA LYS A 21 -6.14 1.35 -14.11
C LYS A 21 -6.40 1.77 -15.55
N LYS A 22 -5.70 2.79 -16.05
CA LYS A 22 -5.83 3.29 -17.43
C LYS A 22 -5.40 2.25 -18.48
N GLN A 23 -4.46 1.38 -18.13
CA GLN A 23 -4.04 0.25 -18.96
C GLN A 23 -5.05 -0.92 -18.96
N GLY A 24 -6.19 -0.79 -18.25
CA GLY A 24 -7.23 -1.82 -18.22
C GLY A 24 -6.99 -2.94 -17.22
N ASN A 25 -6.09 -2.74 -16.24
CA ASN A 25 -5.91 -3.73 -15.17
C ASN A 25 -7.09 -3.70 -14.19
N ASP A 26 -7.38 -4.88 -13.63
CA ASP A 26 -8.33 -5.06 -12.55
C ASP A 26 -7.59 -4.88 -11.22
N ILE A 27 -7.84 -3.76 -10.55
CA ILE A 27 -7.24 -3.47 -9.25
C ILE A 27 -8.07 -4.17 -8.18
N SER A 28 -7.58 -5.29 -7.69
CA SER A 28 -8.32 -6.11 -6.72
C SER A 28 -8.28 -5.55 -5.31
N CYS A 29 -7.19 -4.88 -4.95
CA CYS A 29 -7.02 -4.26 -3.66
C CYS A 29 -5.95 -3.16 -3.70
N ILE A 30 -6.09 -2.21 -2.77
CA ILE A 30 -5.03 -1.31 -2.34
C ILE A 30 -4.44 -1.88 -1.06
N MET A 31 -3.13 -1.99 -1.01
CA MET A 31 -2.34 -2.52 0.10
C MET A 31 -1.42 -1.44 0.63
N THR A 32 -1.31 -1.35 1.95
CA THR A 32 -0.51 -0.32 2.60
C THR A 32 0.25 -0.89 3.79
N MET A 33 1.55 -0.59 3.87
CA MET A 33 2.36 -0.87 5.04
C MET A 33 2.41 0.38 5.92
N ASN A 34 2.06 0.23 7.19
CA ASN A 34 2.09 1.30 8.17
C ASN A 34 3.28 1.06 9.11
N SER A 35 4.31 1.89 9.03
CA SER A 35 5.45 1.79 9.93
C SER A 35 5.11 2.41 11.29
N GLU A 36 5.50 1.77 12.39
CA GLU A 36 5.46 2.40 13.73
C GLU A 36 6.65 3.36 13.93
N SER A 37 7.74 3.13 13.20
CA SER A 37 8.97 3.92 13.27
C SER A 37 8.97 5.02 12.20
N ASP A 38 9.30 6.24 12.62
CA ASP A 38 9.64 7.37 11.76
C ASP A 38 11.01 7.23 11.09
N GLU A 39 11.84 6.29 11.55
CA GLU A 39 13.13 5.91 10.95
C GLU A 39 13.03 4.75 9.96
N SER A 40 11.83 4.35 9.52
CA SER A 40 11.68 3.30 8.51
C SER A 40 12.45 3.64 7.24
N TYR A 41 13.24 2.68 6.78
CA TYR A 41 14.04 2.84 5.57
C TYR A 41 13.21 2.66 4.29
N MET A 42 12.15 1.85 4.34
CA MET A 42 11.34 1.50 3.16
C MET A 42 9.98 2.18 3.09
N PHE A 43 9.30 2.41 4.22
CA PHE A 43 7.89 2.80 4.20
C PHE A 43 7.67 4.26 4.59
N HIS A 44 6.76 4.89 3.87
CA HIS A 44 6.31 6.24 4.17
C HIS A 44 5.49 6.20 5.48
N TYR A 45 5.91 6.93 6.50
CA TYR A 45 5.22 7.05 7.79
C TYR A 45 4.14 8.15 7.85
N PRO A 46 4.31 9.34 7.21
CA PRO A 46 3.33 10.41 7.35
C PRO A 46 1.98 10.08 6.70
N ASN A 47 0.90 10.29 7.45
CA ASN A 47 -0.48 10.33 6.93
C ASN A 47 -0.96 9.07 6.18
N VAL A 48 -0.34 7.91 6.40
CA VAL A 48 -0.70 6.63 5.76
C VAL A 48 -2.18 6.27 5.94
N ASN A 49 -2.76 6.66 7.08
CA ASN A 49 -4.18 6.49 7.38
C ASN A 49 -5.13 7.12 6.34
N ILE A 50 -4.68 8.11 5.55
CA ILE A 50 -5.48 8.71 4.48
C ILE A 50 -5.75 7.73 3.33
N VAL A 51 -4.90 6.73 3.14
CA VAL A 51 -5.05 5.73 2.06
C VAL A 51 -6.33 4.94 2.22
N LYS A 52 -6.71 4.61 3.46
CA LYS A 52 -7.98 3.95 3.76
C LYS A 52 -9.19 4.77 3.27
N ALA A 53 -9.15 6.09 3.45
CA ALA A 53 -10.20 6.98 2.96
C ALA A 53 -10.19 7.08 1.43
N GLN A 54 -9.01 7.16 0.81
CA GLN A 54 -8.85 7.15 -0.65
C GLN A 54 -9.41 5.86 -1.26
N ALA A 55 -9.05 4.70 -0.73
CA ALA A 55 -9.53 3.40 -1.19
C ALA A 55 -11.06 3.27 -1.07
N LYS A 56 -11.63 3.76 0.05
CA LYS A 56 -13.09 3.83 0.24
C LYS A 56 -13.77 4.70 -0.82
N LEU A 57 -13.23 5.89 -1.11
CA LEU A 57 -13.79 6.78 -2.14
C LEU A 57 -13.66 6.20 -3.55
N MET A 58 -12.62 5.41 -3.80
CA MET A 58 -12.41 4.70 -5.07
C MET A 58 -13.25 3.42 -5.20
N ASN A 59 -13.92 2.97 -4.13
CA ASN A 59 -14.59 1.67 -4.03
C ASN A 59 -13.66 0.49 -4.35
N ILE A 60 -12.41 0.56 -3.87
CA ILE A 60 -11.41 -0.51 -4.01
C ILE A 60 -11.18 -1.14 -2.63
N PRO A 61 -11.14 -2.48 -2.50
CA PRO A 61 -10.79 -3.14 -1.25
C PRO A 61 -9.46 -2.64 -0.67
N TYR A 62 -9.38 -2.52 0.64
CA TYR A 62 -8.21 -1.98 1.34
C TYR A 62 -7.68 -2.97 2.36
N ILE A 63 -6.38 -3.18 2.36
CA ILE A 63 -5.67 -4.08 3.25
C ILE A 63 -4.46 -3.32 3.82
N GLU A 64 -4.25 -3.44 5.12
CA GLU A 64 -3.20 -2.72 5.83
C GLU A 64 -2.49 -3.67 6.79
N LYS A 65 -1.17 -3.52 6.89
CA LYS A 65 -0.37 -4.22 7.90
C LYS A 65 0.62 -3.27 8.53
N THR A 66 0.79 -3.41 9.84
CA THR A 66 1.77 -2.65 10.61
C THR A 66 3.12 -3.35 10.58
N THR A 67 4.20 -2.58 10.48
CA THR A 67 5.59 -3.07 10.62
C THR A 67 6.34 -2.23 11.65
N LYS A 68 7.29 -2.84 12.34
CA LYS A 68 8.16 -2.15 13.31
C LYS A 68 9.18 -1.22 12.66
N GLY A 69 9.33 -1.30 11.34
CA GLY A 69 10.29 -0.48 10.61
C GLY A 69 11.75 -0.93 10.76
N ILE A 70 11.97 -2.20 11.12
CA ILE A 70 13.31 -2.77 11.31
C ILE A 70 13.84 -3.22 9.95
N LYS A 71 15.00 -2.69 9.57
CA LYS A 71 15.67 -3.01 8.29
C LYS A 71 15.76 -4.53 8.08
N GLU A 72 15.42 -4.98 6.89
CA GLU A 72 15.29 -6.40 6.45
C GLU A 72 14.06 -7.16 6.99
N GLU A 73 13.58 -6.88 8.22
CA GLU A 73 12.33 -7.48 8.72
C GLU A 73 11.09 -6.91 8.01
N GLU A 74 11.14 -5.63 7.63
CA GLU A 74 10.13 -4.92 6.83
C GLU A 74 9.71 -5.66 5.54
N LEU A 75 10.65 -6.37 4.90
CA LEU A 75 10.39 -7.14 3.68
C LEU A 75 9.59 -8.42 3.97
N SER A 76 9.84 -9.05 5.11
CA SER A 76 9.08 -10.19 5.57
C SER A 76 7.64 -9.78 5.88
N ASP A 77 7.46 -8.65 6.57
CA ASP A 77 6.14 -8.11 6.86
C ASP A 77 5.36 -7.79 5.57
N LEU A 78 6.00 -7.15 4.59
CA LEU A 78 5.40 -6.90 3.28
C LEU A 78 5.00 -8.20 2.56
N LYS A 79 5.87 -9.21 2.58
CA LYS A 79 5.58 -10.50 1.95
C LYS A 79 4.32 -11.12 2.55
N THR A 80 4.20 -11.11 3.88
CA THR A 80 3.00 -11.65 4.54
C THR A 80 1.74 -10.88 4.19
N LEU A 81 1.79 -9.55 4.05
CA LEU A 81 0.66 -8.75 3.57
C LEU A 81 0.20 -9.19 2.16
N ILE A 82 1.14 -9.46 1.26
CA ILE A 82 0.84 -9.89 -0.12
C ILE A 82 0.26 -11.32 -0.15
N GLU A 83 0.73 -12.21 0.72
CA GLU A 83 0.26 -13.60 0.77
C GLU A 83 -1.14 -13.75 1.42
N GLU A 84 -1.62 -12.73 2.15
CA GLU A 84 -2.95 -12.70 2.78
C GLU A 84 -4.10 -12.36 1.79
N THR A 85 -3.80 -12.09 0.51
CA THR A 85 -4.77 -11.60 -0.52
C THR A 85 -5.11 -12.62 -1.60
#